data_AF-A0A268TX36-F1
#
_entry.id   AF-A0A268TX36-F1
#
_cell.length_a   1.000
_cell.length_b   1.000
_cell.length_c   1.000
_cell.angle_alpha   90.00
_cell.angle_beta   90.00
_cell.angle_gamma   90.00
#
_symmetry.space_group_name_H-M   'P 1'
#
loop_
_entity.id
_entity.type
_entity.pdbx_description
1 polymer ?
#
loop_
_entity_poly.entity_id
_entity_poly.type
_entity_poly.pdbx_seq_one_letter_code
_entity_poly.pdbx_strand_id
1 'polypeptide(L)'
;MNTNELDKLTSLILSFHNAKRHANKLIKDDDPKSRGLKSSFARMESILQTMGFEILDYTGSKYNEGMNIDVLDTLYAPLPHAIISEVLEPSIIYQGKLINKSKVIKTLPKEICKEDIKVDSKILPTNNAESKNTSMRYFKKPLSKKLKMKTKKLR
;
A
#
# COMPACT_ATOMS: atom_id res chain seq x y z
N MET A 1 21.32 -10.99 25.93
CA MET A 1 21.92 -10.12 24.90
C MET A 1 22.06 -8.72 25.47
N ASN A 2 23.17 -8.06 25.22
CA ASN A 2 23.39 -6.68 25.65
C ASN A 2 22.57 -5.72 24.79
N THR A 3 22.19 -4.54 25.31
CA THR A 3 21.41 -3.54 24.55
C THR A 3 22.12 -3.16 23.25
N ASN A 4 23.42 -2.85 23.32
CA ASN A 4 24.26 -2.53 22.16
C ASN A 4 24.36 -3.65 21.12
N GLU A 5 24.16 -4.92 21.50
CA GLU A 5 24.09 -6.05 20.56
C GLU A 5 22.71 -6.13 19.91
N LEU A 6 21.66 -5.84 20.67
CA LEU A 6 20.28 -5.83 20.22
C LEU A 6 20.03 -4.73 19.19
N ASP A 7 20.60 -3.54 19.39
CA ASP A 7 20.50 -2.42 18.43
C ASP A 7 21.26 -2.73 17.13
N LYS A 8 22.44 -3.37 17.22
CA LYS A 8 23.20 -3.86 16.05
C LYS A 8 22.44 -4.95 15.29
N LEU A 9 21.84 -5.90 15.97
CA LEU A 9 21.02 -6.93 15.33
C LEU A 9 19.72 -6.37 14.76
N THR A 10 19.08 -5.40 15.43
CA THR A 10 17.88 -4.71 14.92
C THR A 10 18.18 -3.94 13.64
N SER A 11 19.27 -3.17 13.61
CA SER A 11 19.70 -2.47 12.39
C SER A 11 20.11 -3.42 11.26
N LEU A 12 20.74 -4.57 11.57
CA LEU A 12 21.01 -5.63 10.60
C LEU A 12 19.70 -6.21 10.03
N ILE A 13 18.72 -6.54 10.88
CA ILE A 13 17.39 -7.05 10.48
C ILE A 13 16.66 -6.04 9.59
N LEU A 14 16.72 -4.74 9.90
CA LEU A 14 16.15 -3.68 9.06
C LEU A 14 16.83 -3.63 7.69
N SER A 15 18.17 -3.68 7.63
CA SER A 15 18.91 -3.71 6.35
C SER A 15 18.58 -4.95 5.52
N PHE A 16 18.42 -6.11 6.18
CA PHE A 16 18.00 -7.36 5.57
C PHE A 16 16.59 -7.26 4.98
N HIS A 17 15.63 -6.73 5.73
CA HIS A 17 14.26 -6.52 5.27
C HIS A 17 14.23 -5.59 4.05
N ASN A 18 14.98 -4.48 4.08
CA ASN A 18 15.10 -3.57 2.95
C ASN A 18 15.71 -4.26 1.73
N ALA A 19 16.77 -5.05 1.89
CA ALA A 19 17.37 -5.83 0.81
C ALA A 19 16.38 -6.84 0.21
N LYS A 20 15.61 -7.55 1.04
CA LYS A 20 14.51 -8.44 0.59
C LYS A 20 13.45 -7.66 -0.17
N ARG A 21 13.02 -6.51 0.34
CA ARG A 21 12.00 -5.64 -0.28
C ARG A 21 12.45 -5.10 -1.64
N HIS A 22 13.71 -4.69 -1.78
CA HIS A 22 14.29 -4.27 -3.05
C HIS A 22 14.46 -5.43 -4.02
N ALA A 23 14.94 -6.59 -3.56
CA ALA A 23 15.06 -7.78 -4.39
C ALA A 23 13.69 -8.22 -4.95
N ASN A 24 12.65 -8.27 -4.12
CA ASN A 24 11.29 -8.62 -4.53
C ASN A 24 10.69 -7.66 -5.58
N LYS A 25 11.12 -6.39 -5.63
CA LYS A 25 10.72 -5.44 -6.70
C LYS A 25 11.41 -5.70 -8.05
N LEU A 26 12.56 -6.37 -8.05
CA LEU A 26 13.38 -6.66 -9.23
C LEU A 26 13.19 -8.10 -9.76
N ILE A 27 12.85 -9.01 -8.86
CA ILE A 27 12.57 -10.41 -9.15
C ILE A 27 11.28 -10.55 -9.97
N LYS A 28 11.38 -11.21 -11.11
CA LYS A 28 10.22 -11.75 -11.84
C LYS A 28 9.98 -13.18 -11.37
N ASP A 29 8.73 -13.55 -11.11
CA ASP A 29 8.40 -14.81 -10.43
C ASP A 29 8.86 -16.08 -11.17
N ASP A 30 8.93 -16.03 -12.51
CA ASP A 30 9.31 -17.16 -13.36
C ASP A 30 10.83 -17.28 -13.63
N ASP A 31 11.68 -16.36 -13.15
CA ASP A 31 13.12 -16.44 -13.40
C ASP A 31 13.78 -17.50 -12.48
N PRO A 32 14.39 -18.58 -13.02
CA PRO A 32 15.06 -19.61 -12.20
C PRO A 32 16.21 -19.04 -11.35
N LYS A 33 16.87 -17.95 -11.76
CA LYS A 33 17.91 -17.28 -10.96
C LYS A 33 17.32 -16.63 -9.71
N SER A 34 16.08 -16.16 -9.77
CA SER A 34 15.40 -15.55 -8.62
C SER A 34 15.08 -16.57 -7.53
N ARG A 35 14.85 -17.84 -7.90
CA ARG A 35 14.46 -18.91 -6.97
C ARG A 35 15.52 -19.14 -5.89
N GLY A 36 16.80 -19.13 -6.27
CA GLY A 36 17.91 -19.24 -5.32
C GLY A 36 17.94 -18.08 -4.32
N LEU A 37 17.72 -16.86 -4.80
CA LEU A 37 17.69 -15.66 -3.95
C LEU A 37 16.48 -15.65 -2.99
N LYS A 38 15.27 -16.00 -3.48
CA LYS A 38 14.08 -16.19 -2.63
C LYS A 38 14.34 -17.24 -1.54
N SER A 39 14.97 -18.37 -1.87
CA SER A 39 15.33 -19.41 -0.91
C SER A 39 16.35 -18.94 0.14
N SER A 40 17.33 -18.12 -0.24
CA SER A 40 18.28 -17.53 0.72
C SER A 40 17.60 -16.57 1.70
N PHE A 41 16.70 -15.70 1.22
CA PHE A 41 15.90 -14.83 2.10
C PHE A 41 15.04 -15.65 3.08
N ALA A 42 14.33 -16.67 2.61
CA ALA A 42 13.52 -17.54 3.47
C ALA A 42 14.33 -18.29 4.54
N ARG A 43 15.55 -18.75 4.20
CA ARG A 43 16.47 -19.37 5.18
C ARG A 43 16.91 -18.38 6.25
N MET A 44 17.26 -17.15 5.87
CA MET A 44 17.64 -16.10 6.83
C MET A 44 16.48 -15.76 7.78
N GLU A 45 15.24 -15.68 7.27
CA GLU A 45 14.05 -15.47 8.12
C GLU A 45 13.81 -16.62 9.09
N SER A 46 13.96 -17.87 8.64
CA SER A 46 13.85 -19.05 9.51
C SER A 46 14.92 -19.08 10.61
N ILE A 47 16.15 -18.64 10.32
CA ILE A 47 17.22 -18.51 11.33
C ILE A 47 16.86 -17.42 12.36
N LEU A 48 16.38 -16.26 11.91
CA LEU A 48 15.95 -15.17 12.80
C LEU A 48 14.78 -15.60 13.71
N GLN A 49 13.79 -16.30 13.17
CA GLN A 49 12.70 -16.91 13.95
C GLN A 49 13.20 -17.92 14.98
N THR A 50 14.16 -18.78 14.58
CA THR A 50 14.79 -19.74 15.52
C THR A 50 15.57 -19.04 16.64
N MET A 51 16.13 -17.86 16.36
CA MET A 51 16.77 -16.99 17.36
C MET A 51 15.77 -16.20 18.23
N GLY A 52 14.46 -16.34 17.98
CA GLY A 52 13.39 -15.68 18.72
C GLY A 52 13.01 -14.29 18.21
N PHE A 53 13.41 -13.92 16.98
CA PHE A 53 12.99 -12.68 16.32
C PHE A 53 11.81 -12.90 15.38
N GLU A 54 10.81 -12.03 15.45
CA GLU A 54 9.68 -11.98 14.52
C GLU A 54 9.69 -10.64 13.78
N ILE A 55 9.53 -10.69 12.45
CA ILE A 55 9.47 -9.52 11.58
C ILE A 55 8.05 -9.45 11.04
N LEU A 56 7.30 -8.40 11.39
CA LEU A 56 5.93 -8.21 10.95
C LEU A 56 5.84 -7.07 9.92
N ASP A 57 5.40 -7.44 8.72
CA ASP A 57 5.03 -6.53 7.63
C ASP A 57 3.50 -6.50 7.52
N TYR A 58 2.92 -5.35 7.84
CA TYR A 58 1.48 -5.12 7.80
C TYR A 58 0.98 -4.60 6.43
N THR A 59 1.80 -4.59 5.37
CA THR A 59 1.39 -4.10 4.05
C THR A 59 0.12 -4.83 3.56
N GLY A 60 -0.91 -4.06 3.18
CA GLY A 60 -2.23 -4.57 2.77
C GLY A 60 -3.17 -4.96 3.92
N SER A 61 -2.71 -4.91 5.18
CA SER A 61 -3.56 -5.19 6.35
C SER A 61 -4.53 -4.05 6.62
N LYS A 62 -5.70 -4.36 7.19
CA LYS A 62 -6.65 -3.36 7.68
C LYS A 62 -6.01 -2.54 8.82
N TYR A 63 -6.03 -1.22 8.68
CA TYR A 63 -5.52 -0.32 9.71
C TYR A 63 -6.51 -0.24 10.88
N ASN A 64 -6.01 -0.39 12.11
CA ASN A 64 -6.76 -0.15 13.34
C ASN A 64 -5.91 0.74 14.28
N GLU A 65 -6.54 1.64 15.02
CA GLU A 65 -5.84 2.62 15.88
C GLU A 65 -5.10 1.98 17.07
N GLY A 66 -5.55 0.80 17.52
CA GLY A 66 -4.89 0.02 18.59
C GLY A 66 -3.61 -0.73 18.16
N MET A 67 -3.17 -0.60 16.90
CA MET A 67 -1.91 -1.19 16.44
C MET A 67 -0.70 -0.38 16.95
N ASN A 68 0.33 -1.05 17.47
CA ASN A 68 1.54 -0.38 17.98
C ASN A 68 2.51 -0.02 16.84
N ILE A 69 2.08 0.91 15.99
CA ILE A 69 2.73 1.33 14.76
C ILE A 69 2.85 2.86 14.71
N ASP A 70 3.85 3.35 14.00
CA ASP A 70 4.09 4.77 13.77
C ASP A 70 3.60 5.14 12.36
N VAL A 71 2.78 6.19 12.25
CA VAL A 71 2.12 6.58 10.99
C VAL A 71 2.81 7.83 10.45
N LEU A 72 3.60 7.66 9.39
CA LEU A 72 4.37 8.73 8.78
C LEU A 72 3.56 9.59 7.81
N ASP A 73 2.60 8.99 7.09
CA ASP A 73 1.76 9.70 6.13
C ASP A 73 0.36 9.06 5.99
N THR A 74 -0.61 9.82 5.51
CA THR A 74 -2.01 9.41 5.33
C THR A 74 -2.53 9.81 3.95
N LEU A 75 -2.77 8.80 3.11
CA LEU A 75 -3.34 8.92 1.78
C LEU A 75 -4.86 8.73 1.79
N TYR A 76 -5.55 9.16 0.74
CA TYR A 76 -7.00 8.99 0.57
C TYR A 76 -7.33 8.35 -0.79
N ALA A 77 -8.07 7.25 -0.78
CA ALA A 77 -8.45 6.51 -1.99
C ALA A 77 -9.89 5.96 -1.87
N PRO A 78 -10.59 5.67 -2.98
CA PRO A 78 -11.92 5.06 -2.96
C PRO A 78 -11.85 3.59 -2.53
N LEU A 79 -11.65 3.36 -1.22
CA LEU A 79 -11.54 2.07 -0.56
C LEU A 79 -12.71 1.86 0.41
N PRO A 80 -13.11 0.60 0.69
CA PRO A 80 -14.19 0.31 1.64
C PRO A 80 -13.77 0.47 3.11
N HIS A 81 -12.48 0.49 3.43
CA HIS A 81 -11.95 0.64 4.79
C HIS A 81 -10.50 1.15 4.76
N ALA A 82 -10.02 1.60 5.93
CA ALA A 82 -8.63 2.02 6.11
C ALA A 82 -7.67 0.82 6.03
N ILE A 83 -6.59 0.97 5.26
CA ILE A 83 -5.54 -0.05 5.10
C ILE A 83 -4.15 0.55 5.34
N ILE A 84 -3.20 -0.30 5.69
CA ILE A 84 -1.77 0.02 5.64
C ILE A 84 -1.32 -0.19 4.20
N SER A 85 -1.02 0.89 3.48
CA SER A 85 -0.68 0.84 2.05
C SER A 85 0.79 0.53 1.81
N GLU A 86 1.67 1.00 2.69
CA GLU A 86 3.09 0.73 2.62
C GLU A 86 3.70 0.66 4.03
N VAL A 87 4.50 -0.38 4.27
CA VAL A 87 5.43 -0.45 5.40
C VAL A 87 6.81 0.02 4.92
N LEU A 88 7.35 1.04 5.59
CA LEU A 88 8.69 1.58 5.33
C LEU A 88 9.74 0.94 6.24
N GLU A 89 9.39 0.68 7.49
CA GLU A 89 10.16 -0.15 8.42
C GLU A 89 9.23 -1.18 9.08
N PRO A 90 9.59 -2.47 9.17
CA PRO A 90 8.76 -3.49 9.79
C PRO A 90 8.76 -3.39 11.31
N SER A 91 7.74 -3.99 11.95
CA SER A 91 7.77 -4.21 13.40
C SER A 91 8.72 -5.37 13.68
N ILE A 92 9.63 -5.21 14.66
CA ILE A 92 10.57 -6.25 15.07
C ILE A 92 10.27 -6.60 16.53
N ILE A 93 9.92 -7.86 16.76
CA ILE A 93 9.67 -8.44 18.07
C ILE A 93 10.82 -9.41 18.39
N TYR A 94 11.22 -9.48 19.66
CA TYR A 94 12.16 -10.47 20.17
C TYR A 94 11.60 -11.08 21.45
N GLN A 95 11.44 -12.40 21.49
CA GLN A 95 10.92 -13.11 22.67
C GLN A 95 9.59 -12.50 23.20
N GLY A 96 8.68 -12.17 22.27
CA GLY A 96 7.39 -11.53 22.58
C GLY A 96 7.44 -10.05 22.96
N LYS A 97 8.61 -9.41 23.03
CA LYS A 97 8.76 -7.97 23.30
C LYS A 97 8.99 -7.19 22.01
N LEU A 98 8.21 -6.13 21.78
CA LEU A 98 8.43 -5.23 20.65
C LEU A 98 9.70 -4.40 20.87
N ILE A 99 10.66 -4.49 19.94
CA ILE A 99 11.88 -3.67 19.93
C ILE A 99 11.71 -2.51 18.95
N ASN A 100 11.30 -2.80 17.72
CA ASN A 100 11.06 -1.78 16.70
C ASN A 100 9.58 -1.66 16.38
N LYS A 101 9.02 -0.45 16.42
CA LYS A 101 7.69 -0.16 15.88
C LYS A 101 7.78 -0.04 14.36
N SER A 102 6.83 -0.60 13.63
CA SER A 102 6.76 -0.37 12.19
C SER A 102 6.41 1.09 11.88
N LYS A 103 7.10 1.65 10.88
CA LYS A 103 6.78 2.95 10.30
C LYS A 103 5.99 2.73 9.02
N VAL A 104 4.79 3.28 8.94
CA VAL A 104 3.82 2.96 7.88
C VAL A 104 3.20 4.20 7.26
N ILE A 105 2.75 4.04 6.02
CA ILE A 105 1.80 4.91 5.35
C ILE A 105 0.44 4.21 5.38
N LYS A 106 -0.61 4.93 5.80
CA LYS A 106 -1.99 4.41 5.78
C LYS A 106 -2.79 5.08 4.66
N THR A 107 -3.71 4.33 4.06
CA THR A 107 -4.70 4.89 3.14
C THR A 107 -6.08 4.80 3.78
N LEU A 108 -6.71 5.96 3.96
CA LEU A 108 -8.07 6.08 4.46
C LEU A 108 -9.08 6.04 3.30
N PRO A 109 -10.33 5.59 3.55
CA PRO A 109 -11.41 5.70 2.59
C PRO A 109 -11.67 7.19 2.32
N LYS A 110 -11.59 7.58 1.05
CA LYS A 110 -12.11 8.86 0.59
C LYS A 110 -13.62 8.76 0.52
N GLU A 111 -14.34 9.65 1.20
CA GLU A 111 -15.78 9.78 0.98
C GLU A 111 -16.06 10.08 -0.49
N ILE A 112 -16.75 9.14 -1.16
CA ILE A 112 -17.20 9.33 -2.52
C ILE A 112 -18.49 10.15 -2.44
N CYS A 113 -18.41 11.44 -2.78
CA CYS A 113 -19.60 12.24 -3.06
C CYS A 113 -20.41 11.51 -4.15
N LYS A 114 -21.67 11.16 -3.84
CA LYS A 114 -22.46 10.16 -4.59
C LYS A 114 -23.01 10.64 -5.95
N GLU A 115 -22.32 11.54 -6.66
CA GLU A 115 -22.89 12.26 -7.81
C GLU A 115 -22.59 11.65 -9.19
N ASP A 116 -21.57 10.79 -9.33
CA ASP A 116 -21.12 10.28 -10.63
C ASP A 116 -21.76 8.93 -11.08
N ILE A 117 -22.76 8.41 -10.36
CA ILE A 117 -23.51 7.21 -10.78
C ILE A 117 -24.86 7.61 -11.39
N LYS A 118 -24.82 8.12 -12.63
CA LYS A 118 -26.01 8.13 -13.50
C LYS A 118 -26.18 6.76 -14.14
N VAL A 119 -26.93 5.89 -13.47
CA VAL A 119 -27.59 4.75 -14.15
C VAL A 119 -28.81 5.32 -14.86
N ASP A 120 -28.89 5.11 -16.18
CA ASP A 120 -30.01 5.56 -17.02
C ASP A 120 -31.30 4.76 -16.73
N SER A 121 -31.93 4.98 -15.58
CA SER A 121 -33.32 4.59 -15.34
C SER A 121 -34.25 5.60 -15.99
N LYS A 122 -34.53 5.40 -17.30
CA LYS A 122 -35.67 6.03 -17.96
C LYS A 122 -36.96 5.59 -17.26
N ILE A 123 -37.57 6.49 -16.49
CA ILE A 123 -39.02 6.80 -16.42
C ILE A 123 -39.16 8.12 -15.62
N LEU A 124 -39.88 9.06 -16.22
CA LEU A 124 -40.31 10.37 -15.70
C LEU A 124 -41.87 10.36 -15.68
N PRO A 125 -42.59 11.35 -15.11
CA PRO A 125 -42.16 12.55 -14.37
C PRO A 125 -42.94 12.83 -13.05
N THR A 126 -42.62 13.97 -12.40
CA THR A 126 -43.46 14.95 -11.68
C THR A 126 -42.82 15.40 -10.35
N ASN A 127 -42.95 16.63 -9.83
CA ASN A 127 -43.18 17.97 -10.42
C ASN A 127 -42.74 19.05 -9.38
N ASN A 128 -42.32 20.23 -9.86
CA ASN A 128 -42.29 21.54 -9.18
C ASN A 128 -41.24 21.88 -8.09
N ALA A 129 -41.02 23.21 -7.96
CA ALA A 129 -40.44 24.00 -6.86
C ALA A 129 -38.90 24.26 -6.81
N GLU A 130 -38.57 25.42 -7.38
CA GLU A 130 -37.42 26.33 -7.17
C GLU A 130 -36.83 26.36 -5.71
N SER A 131 -35.55 26.61 -5.44
CA SER A 131 -34.84 27.87 -5.77
C SER A 131 -33.35 27.96 -5.32
N LYS A 132 -32.57 28.78 -6.04
CA LYS A 132 -31.45 29.68 -5.61
C LYS A 132 -30.10 29.16 -5.03
N ASN A 133 -29.09 29.11 -5.93
CA ASN A 133 -27.75 29.76 -5.90
C ASN A 133 -26.79 29.72 -4.66
N THR A 134 -25.63 29.08 -4.86
CA THR A 134 -24.23 29.57 -4.66
C THR A 134 -23.27 28.54 -5.33
N SER A 135 -22.51 28.80 -6.41
CA SER A 135 -21.34 29.69 -6.60
C SER A 135 -20.24 29.41 -5.54
N MET A 136 -19.05 28.85 -5.76
CA MET A 136 -18.17 28.54 -6.92
C MET A 136 -17.24 27.35 -6.51
N ARG A 137 -16.33 26.71 -7.30
CA ARG A 137 -15.80 26.78 -8.69
C ARG A 137 -15.10 25.42 -8.97
N TYR A 138 -15.18 24.84 -10.18
CA TYR A 138 -14.38 23.65 -10.55
C TYR A 138 -13.39 23.94 -11.69
N PHE A 139 -12.12 23.56 -11.50
CA PHE A 139 -11.11 23.57 -12.58
C PHE A 139 -11.38 22.44 -13.58
N LYS A 140 -11.95 22.78 -14.74
CA LYS A 140 -12.09 21.85 -15.87
C LYS A 140 -10.73 21.54 -16.48
N LYS A 141 -10.26 20.28 -16.41
CA LYS A 141 -9.24 19.76 -17.33
C LYS A 141 -9.90 19.45 -18.68
N PRO A 142 -9.35 19.88 -19.83
CA PRO A 142 -9.95 19.59 -21.13
C PRO A 142 -9.76 18.10 -21.51
N LEU A 143 -10.86 17.50 -22.01
CA LEU A 143 -10.89 16.16 -22.60
C LEU A 143 -10.70 16.23 -24.12
N SER A 144 -10.40 15.07 -24.73
CA SER A 144 -10.12 14.85 -26.17
C SER A 144 -8.69 15.22 -26.61
N LYS A 145 -8.06 14.50 -27.54
CA LYS A 145 -8.65 13.83 -28.72
C LYS A 145 -8.24 12.36 -28.90
N LYS A 146 -9.22 11.53 -29.27
CA LYS A 146 -9.00 10.28 -30.01
C LYS A 146 -8.44 10.62 -31.40
N LEU A 147 -7.51 9.83 -31.91
CA LEU A 147 -7.26 9.72 -33.35
C LEU A 147 -7.15 8.23 -33.72
N LYS A 148 -7.91 7.83 -34.74
CA LYS A 148 -8.05 6.43 -35.17
C LYS A 148 -6.87 6.00 -36.05
N MET A 149 -6.64 4.69 -36.01
CA MET A 149 -5.77 3.86 -36.85
C MET A 149 -5.59 4.33 -38.31
N LYS A 150 -4.44 3.98 -38.89
CA LYS A 150 -4.38 3.38 -40.23
C LYS A 150 -3.25 2.35 -40.33
N THR A 151 -3.61 1.14 -40.73
CA THR A 151 -2.68 0.06 -41.10
C THR A 151 -2.00 0.38 -42.44
N LYS A 152 -0.77 -0.10 -42.65
CA LYS A 152 -0.21 -0.24 -43.99
C LYS A 152 0.70 -1.48 -44.10
N LYS A 153 0.23 -2.46 -44.86
CA LYS A 153 1.03 -3.58 -45.38
C LYS A 153 1.88 -3.08 -46.56
N LEU A 154 3.16 -3.40 -46.58
CA LEU A 154 3.97 -3.69 -47.77
C LEU A 154 4.87 -4.88 -47.35
N ARG A 155 4.65 -6.08 -47.90
CA ARG A 155 5.23 -6.58 -49.16
C ARG A 155 6.73 -6.78 -49.01
#